data_AF-W4MF25-F1
#
_entry.id   AF-W4MF25-F1
#
_cell.length_a   1.000
_cell.length_b   1.000
_cell.length_c   1.000
_cell.angle_alpha   90.00
_cell.angle_beta   90.00
_cell.angle_gamma   90.00
#
_symmetry.space_group_name_H-M   'P 1'
#
loop_
_entity.id
_entity.type
_entity.pdbx_description
1 polymer ?
#
loop_
_entity_poly.entity_id
_entity_poly.type
_entity_poly.pdbx_seq_one_letter_code
_entity_poly.pdbx_strand_id
1 'polypeptide(L)'
;MYLISMSREVFKMKEVMSILDKFKLPDLGVVISGVNPALDQLENEKIEKLIGKNIIIRKPSGSEIKARVKGIDVSSSMIGKKNISIQLEDIVVPEEIEVNSTVYGTGSS
;
A
#
# COMPACT_ATOMS: atom_id res chain seq x y z
N MET A 1 -6.23 17.05 -37.62
CA MET A 1 -5.38 17.24 -36.43
C MET A 1 -6.14 16.67 -35.25
N TYR A 2 -5.92 15.40 -34.93
CA TYR A 2 -6.63 14.72 -33.84
C TYR A 2 -5.93 15.06 -32.53
N LEU A 3 -6.51 15.96 -31.74
CA LEU A 3 -6.21 16.03 -30.31
C LEU A 3 -6.82 14.79 -29.67
N ILE A 4 -5.99 13.77 -29.46
CA ILE A 4 -6.32 12.67 -28.57
C ILE A 4 -6.38 13.29 -27.18
N SER A 5 -7.59 13.61 -26.73
CA SER A 5 -7.91 13.78 -25.31
C SER A 5 -7.54 12.47 -24.62
N MET A 6 -6.30 12.38 -24.15
CA MET A 6 -5.89 11.41 -23.14
C MET A 6 -6.71 11.72 -21.90
N SER A 7 -7.88 11.08 -21.82
CA SER A 7 -8.65 10.91 -20.61
C SER A 7 -7.69 10.32 -19.59
N ARG A 8 -7.10 11.16 -18.74
CA ARG A 8 -6.48 10.70 -17.51
C ARG A 8 -7.62 10.05 -16.74
N GLU A 9 -7.73 8.74 -16.81
CA GLU A 9 -8.38 7.98 -15.75
C GLU A 9 -7.68 8.42 -14.47
N VAL A 10 -8.32 9.28 -13.71
CA VAL A 10 -7.93 9.54 -12.33
C VAL A 10 -8.22 8.23 -11.62
N PHE A 11 -7.25 7.30 -11.63
CA PHE A 11 -7.28 6.16 -10.74
C PHE A 11 -7.52 6.73 -9.35
N LYS A 12 -8.69 6.44 -8.79
CA LYS A 12 -9.08 6.93 -7.47
C LYS A 12 -8.27 6.13 -6.44
N MET A 13 -7.01 6.52 -6.31
CA MET A 13 -6.07 6.00 -5.33
C MET A 13 -6.65 6.24 -3.94
N LYS A 14 -6.80 5.17 -3.16
CA LYS A 14 -7.26 5.27 -1.78
C LYS A 14 -6.08 5.10 -0.85
N GLU A 15 -5.97 5.98 0.12
CA GLU A 15 -4.96 5.88 1.16
C GLU A 15 -5.20 4.60 1.98
N VAL A 16 -4.17 3.78 2.11
CA VAL A 16 -4.18 2.51 2.83
C VAL A 16 -3.63 2.73 4.23
N MET A 17 -2.40 3.23 4.34
CA MET A 17 -1.71 3.42 5.62
C MET A 17 -0.51 4.34 5.47
N SER A 18 -0.03 4.87 6.60
CA SER A 18 1.34 5.36 6.70
C SER A 18 2.26 4.20 7.12
N ILE A 19 3.44 4.12 6.51
CA ILE A 19 4.44 3.09 6.84
C ILE A 19 5.05 3.43 8.20
N LEU A 20 4.88 2.53 9.16
CA LEU A 20 5.47 2.63 10.50
C LEU A 20 6.70 1.75 10.65
N ASP A 21 6.74 0.62 9.94
CA ASP A 21 7.86 -0.31 9.97
C ASP A 21 8.12 -0.89 8.57
N LYS A 22 9.37 -1.29 8.33
CA LYS A 22 9.81 -1.96 7.11
C LYS A 22 10.92 -2.95 7.45
N PHE A 23 10.86 -4.15 6.89
CA PHE A 23 11.92 -5.14 7.05
C PHE A 23 11.99 -6.06 5.84
N LYS A 24 13.16 -6.67 5.62
CA LYS A 24 13.37 -7.64 4.56
C LYS A 24 13.37 -9.04 5.15
N LEU A 25 12.60 -9.93 4.55
CA LEU A 25 12.60 -11.36 4.86
C LEU A 25 13.28 -12.13 3.72
N PRO A 26 14.16 -13.11 4.02
CA PRO A 26 14.94 -13.82 3.00
C PRO A 26 14.12 -14.39 1.83
N ASP A 27 12.95 -14.97 2.09
CA ASP A 27 12.11 -15.63 1.07
C ASP A 27 10.86 -14.84 0.68
N LEU A 28 10.56 -13.79 1.45
CA LEU A 28 9.34 -13.00 1.32
C LEU A 28 9.60 -11.61 0.74
N GLY A 29 10.85 -11.16 0.62
CA GLY A 29 11.16 -9.85 0.08
C GLY A 29 10.94 -8.75 1.10
N VAL A 30 10.50 -7.57 0.66
CA VAL A 30 10.29 -6.42 1.55
C VAL A 30 8.87 -6.45 2.10
N VAL A 31 8.75 -6.38 3.42
CA VAL A 31 7.47 -6.20 4.11
C VAL A 31 7.42 -4.78 4.67
N ILE A 32 6.31 -4.10 4.41
CA ILE A 32 5.99 -2.80 4.99
C ILE A 32 4.75 -2.94 5.85
N SER A 33 4.74 -2.29 7.01
CA SER A 33 3.64 -2.41 7.96
C SER A 33 3.23 -1.04 8.50
N GLY A 34 1.94 -0.92 8.79
CA GLY A 34 1.34 0.33 9.25
C GLY A 34 -0.08 0.15 9.74
N VAL A 35 -0.70 1.28 10.08
CA VAL A 35 -2.08 1.33 10.57
C VAL A 35 -2.84 2.45 9.87
N ASN A 36 -4.16 2.30 9.80
CA ASN A 36 -5.05 3.35 9.37
C ASN A 36 -6.39 3.22 10.09
N PRO A 37 -6.66 4.07 11.10
CA PRO A 37 -7.91 4.03 11.84
C PRO A 37 -9.17 4.15 10.98
N ALA A 38 -9.08 4.76 9.80
CA ALA A 38 -10.22 4.85 8.88
C ALA A 38 -10.64 3.49 8.29
N LEU A 39 -9.77 2.48 8.38
CA LEU A 39 -10.01 1.12 7.91
C LEU A 39 -10.37 0.15 9.06
N ASP A 40 -10.36 0.59 10.31
CA ASP A 40 -10.60 -0.28 11.48
C ASP A 40 -11.95 -1.00 11.45
N GLN A 41 -12.95 -0.35 10.84
CA GLN A 41 -14.33 -0.87 10.72
C GLN A 41 -14.56 -1.69 9.43
N LEU A 42 -13.52 -1.88 8.61
CA LEU A 42 -13.63 -2.68 7.39
C LEU A 42 -13.25 -4.14 7.65
N GLU A 43 -13.96 -5.02 6.95
CA GLU A 43 -13.57 -6.42 6.83
C GLU A 43 -12.21 -6.54 6.13
N ASN A 44 -11.41 -7.54 6.53
CA ASN A 44 -10.08 -7.77 5.98
C ASN A 44 -10.10 -7.89 4.45
N GLU A 45 -11.07 -8.63 3.90
CA GLU A 45 -11.25 -8.80 2.46
C GLU A 45 -11.49 -7.47 1.72
N LYS A 46 -12.15 -6.50 2.36
CA LYS A 46 -12.36 -5.16 1.76
C LYS A 46 -11.06 -4.36 1.75
N ILE A 47 -10.25 -4.48 2.80
CA ILE A 47 -8.93 -3.86 2.89
C ILE A 47 -8.01 -4.45 1.81
N GLU A 48 -8.00 -5.78 1.67
CA GLU A 48 -7.23 -6.48 0.63
C GLU A 48 -7.63 -6.05 -0.78
N LYS A 49 -8.94 -5.96 -1.07
CA LYS A 49 -9.46 -5.46 -2.35
C LYS A 49 -9.06 -4.01 -2.61
N LEU A 50 -9.06 -3.16 -1.58
CA LEU A 50 -8.67 -1.76 -1.68
C LEU A 50 -7.18 -1.62 -2.02
N ILE A 51 -6.32 -2.44 -1.41
CA ILE A 51 -4.88 -2.47 -1.69
C ILE A 51 -4.64 -2.94 -3.13
N GLY A 52 -5.22 -4.08 -3.50
CA GLY A 52 -5.08 -4.67 -4.84
C GLY A 52 -3.69 -5.24 -5.12
N LYS A 53 -3.39 -5.45 -6.41
CA LYS A 53 -2.12 -6.07 -6.86
C LYS A 53 -0.96 -5.09 -7.02
N ASN A 54 -1.26 -3.80 -7.09
CA ASN A 54 -0.27 -2.74 -7.24
C ASN A 54 -0.57 -1.65 -6.22
N ILE A 55 0.48 -1.03 -5.70
CA ILE A 55 0.39 0.11 -4.80
C ILE A 55 1.31 1.22 -5.26
N ILE A 56 1.06 2.42 -4.74
CA ILE A 56 1.96 3.55 -4.81
C ILE A 56 2.41 3.89 -3.40
N ILE A 57 3.73 3.96 -3.21
CA ILE A 57 4.34 4.44 -1.98
C ILE A 57 4.81 5.86 -2.24
N ARG A 58 4.20 6.84 -1.57
CA ARG A 58 4.59 8.26 -1.66
C ARG A 58 5.45 8.62 -0.47
N LYS A 59 6.68 9.04 -0.73
CA LYS A 59 7.61 9.51 0.30
C LYS A 59 7.19 10.87 0.86
N PRO A 60 7.66 11.26 2.05
CA PRO A 60 7.46 12.61 2.57
C PRO A 60 7.97 13.72 1.62
N SER A 61 9.02 13.44 0.84
CA SER A 61 9.53 14.35 -0.20
C SER A 61 8.58 14.55 -1.39
N GLY A 62 7.52 13.75 -1.49
CA GLY A 62 6.57 13.74 -2.59
C GLY A 62 6.92 12.79 -3.74
N SER A 63 8.13 12.20 -3.75
CA SER A 63 8.49 11.20 -4.77
C SER A 63 7.68 9.91 -4.59
N GLU A 64 7.36 9.24 -5.70
CA GLU A 64 6.52 8.03 -5.70
C GLU A 64 7.28 6.81 -6.19
N ILE A 65 7.02 5.68 -5.54
CA ILE A 65 7.50 4.35 -5.93
C ILE A 65 6.28 3.50 -6.26
N LYS A 66 6.28 2.85 -7.43
CA LYS A 66 5.28 1.85 -7.80
C LYS A 66 5.79 0.49 -7.39
N ALA A 67 4.98 -0.27 -6.66
CA ALA A 67 5.34 -1.61 -6.21
C ALA A 67 4.22 -2.61 -6.49
N ARG A 68 4.60 -3.85 -6.79
CA ARG A 68 3.69 -4.98 -6.88
C ARG A 68 3.56 -5.66 -5.53
N VAL A 69 2.33 -6.04 -5.21
CA VAL A 69 1.96 -6.72 -3.98
C VAL A 69 2.07 -8.22 -4.20
N LYS A 70 2.93 -8.88 -3.41
CA LYS A 70 3.08 -10.34 -3.36
C LYS A 70 2.11 -10.96 -2.35
N GLY A 71 1.84 -10.27 -1.25
CA GLY A 71 0.96 -10.74 -0.17
C GLY A 71 0.47 -9.59 0.70
N ILE A 72 -0.67 -9.81 1.35
CA ILE A 72 -1.28 -8.88 2.29
C ILE A 72 -1.63 -9.69 3.54
N ASP A 73 -1.29 -9.16 4.70
CA ASP A 73 -1.75 -9.67 5.99
C ASP A 73 -2.44 -8.53 6.74
N VAL A 74 -3.67 -8.78 7.19
CA VAL A 74 -4.47 -7.83 7.97
C VAL A 74 -4.84 -8.49 9.29
N SER A 75 -4.26 -8.00 10.38
CA SER A 75 -4.54 -8.48 11.72
C SER A 75 -5.35 -7.46 12.52
N SER A 76 -6.10 -7.95 13.50
CA SER A 76 -6.87 -7.12 14.44
C SER A 76 -6.31 -7.27 15.84
N SER A 77 -6.09 -6.14 16.51
CA SER A 77 -5.85 -6.10 17.95
C SER A 77 -7.11 -6.44 18.75
N MET A 78 -6.95 -6.70 20.05
CA MET A 78 -8.06 -6.99 20.97
C MET A 78 -9.11 -5.86 21.05
N ILE A 79 -8.73 -4.62 20.73
CA ILE A 79 -9.63 -3.45 20.74
C ILE A 79 -10.14 -3.10 19.33
N GLY A 80 -10.02 -4.01 18.37
CA GLY A 80 -10.55 -3.86 17.02
C GLY A 80 -9.70 -3.02 16.05
N LYS A 81 -8.56 -2.47 16.47
CA LYS A 81 -7.64 -1.75 15.57
C LYS A 81 -6.97 -2.70 14.58
N LYS A 82 -6.82 -2.27 13.32
CA LYS A 82 -6.22 -3.04 12.24
C LYS A 82 -4.73 -2.70 12.09
N ASN A 83 -3.91 -3.74 11.98
CA ASN A 83 -2.54 -3.64 11.47
C ASN A 83 -2.51 -4.23 10.06
N ILE A 84 -1.88 -3.51 9.15
CA ILE A 84 -1.79 -3.89 7.74
C ILE A 84 -0.32 -4.12 7.43
N SER A 85 -0.01 -5.32 6.93
CA SER A 85 1.31 -5.67 6.42
C SER A 85 1.20 -6.01 4.94
N ILE A 86 2.06 -5.40 4.13
CA ILE A 86 2.09 -5.60 2.68
C ILE A 86 3.48 -6.12 2.32
N GLN A 87 3.48 -7.29 1.70
CA GLN A 87 4.67 -7.90 1.14
C GLN A 87 4.83 -7.46 -0.31
N LEU A 88 6.00 -6.92 -0.64
CA LEU A 88 6.34 -6.42 -1.96
C LEU A 88 7.16 -7.47 -2.74
N GLU A 89 7.03 -7.48 -4.06
CA GLU A 89 7.94 -8.25 -4.92
C GLU A 89 9.40 -7.75 -4.79
N ASP A 90 10.37 -8.65 -4.95
CA ASP A 90 11.80 -8.47 -4.63
C ASP A 90 12.53 -7.38 -5.42
N ILE A 91 11.85 -6.75 -6.37
CA ILE A 91 12.35 -5.60 -7.15
C ILE A 91 12.56 -4.38 -6.24
N VAL A 92 11.84 -4.27 -5.13
CA VAL A 92 11.92 -3.09 -4.25
C VAL A 92 13.03 -3.25 -3.23
N VAL A 93 13.91 -2.24 -3.14
CA VAL A 93 15.00 -2.20 -2.18
C VAL A 93 14.50 -1.54 -0.88
N PRO A 94 14.65 -2.17 0.31
CA PRO A 94 14.13 -1.62 1.57
C PRO A 94 14.61 -0.20 1.86
N GLU A 95 15.84 0.13 1.48
CA GLU A 95 16.48 1.43 1.68
C GLU A 95 15.77 2.54 0.90
N GLU A 96 15.08 2.21 -0.20
CA GLU A 96 14.33 3.18 -0.99
C GLU A 96 12.98 3.56 -0.35
N ILE A 97 12.46 2.76 0.57
CA ILE A 97 11.20 3.01 1.25
C ILE A 97 11.47 3.78 2.54
N GLU A 98 10.86 4.93 2.74
CA GLU A 98 11.03 5.70 3.98
C GLU A 98 9.88 5.42 4.95
N VAL A 99 10.17 5.33 6.25
CA VAL A 99 9.13 5.37 7.29
C VAL A 99 8.41 6.72 7.20
N ASN A 100 7.13 6.73 7.52
CA ASN A 100 6.18 7.83 7.28
C ASN A 100 5.83 8.09 5.80
N SER A 101 6.29 7.26 4.87
CA SER A 101 5.71 7.25 3.52
C SER A 101 4.25 6.81 3.58
N THR A 102 3.42 7.31 2.67
CA THR A 102 2.01 6.96 2.58
C THR A 102 1.80 5.93 1.48
N VAL A 103 1.08 4.85 1.79
CA VAL A 103 0.68 3.82 0.84
C VAL A 103 -0.69 4.15 0.28
N TYR A 104 -0.80 4.12 -1.05
CA TYR A 104 -2.05 4.21 -1.78
C TYR A 104 -2.34 2.91 -2.51
N GLY A 105 -3.52 2.35 -2.28
CA GLY A 105 -4.04 1.20 -3.00
C GLY A 105 -4.59 1.60 -4.36
N THR A 106 -4.38 0.76 -5.36
CA THR A 106 -4.95 0.94 -6.72
C THR A 106 -6.06 -0.07 -7.01
N GLY A 107 -6.52 -0.82 -5.99
CA GLY A 107 -7.59 -1.78 -6.11
C GLY A 107 -8.97 -1.12 -6.18
N SER A 108 -9.96 -1.87 -6.66
CA SER A 108 -11.36 -1.45 -6.68
C SER A 108 -12.03 -1.80 -5.34
N SER A 109 -12.66 -0.81 -4.72
CA SER A 109 -13.45 -0.96 -3.49
C SER A 109 -14.89 -1.37 -3.76
#